data_AF-A0A2K1R3B8-F1
#
_entry.id   AF-A0A2K1R3B8-F1
#
_cell.length_a   1.000
_cell.length_b   1.000
_cell.length_c   1.000
_cell.angle_alpha   90.00
_cell.angle_beta   90.00
_cell.angle_gamma   90.00
#
_symmetry.space_group_name_H-M   'P 1'
#
loop_
_entity.id
_entity.type
_entity.pdbx_description
1 polymer ?
#
loop_
_entity_poly.entity_id
_entity_poly.type
_entity_poly.pdbx_seq_one_letter_code
_entity_poly.pdbx_strand_id
1 'polypeptide(L)'
;MDLFAELQLCSVLIIELTLYFSTTQIVRRRKQFGNSTFLFLWTALALHTGQRRLSLSLADQSIFFPPTLLIGYHESDQAEEDFYWPHHASSPHPLSNAPSTLNVTNAIRLHNHLVDLALVDLPHARQHISKNYFLHSSNSSPRINASSIRAGLSAPLIEFLEGIYVWDASRFSLTPTLRSPPFPDLLSPDPNDDFGSLWYEQFPYGVLLYASGDMSSDDRGLVFDQWTNLVKFYAYPDLDTGDQGKGWVGLEEMLELLVHEVEEGRVVVSEVAKGTAGLQGSEDKGARLWYEEVWERRQWIDKDVDRAVGMWDAYLALVGMRTGRALEDRGRLVTTQELEDVEAGSWASALLPRLRRPGFEFVAPGLRMQGKSSLLRTSRFDRVRRRRKRNAWEDHGNPVTLLFFGDTMISDVSVGERDVQHVSPHYRDNVILDDSCGVYLENANEDSVALLLPHTRDGVTEMRFGGTPQVVDARLLNGTEEQLRASTHGWQGMRFHHMIARWADLVLDGTWTVGSDGVEGYLEDCWMMNGLGIAPGLSS
;
A
#
# COMPACT_ATOMS: atom_id res chain seq x y z
N MET A 1 -28.49 -44.71 -16.49
CA MET A 1 -28.15 -44.01 -15.23
C MET A 1 -26.77 -44.50 -14.83
N ASP A 2 -25.84 -43.58 -14.63
CA ASP A 2 -24.42 -43.89 -14.48
C ASP A 2 -24.12 -44.48 -13.11
N LEU A 3 -23.58 -45.70 -13.10
CA LEU A 3 -23.05 -46.38 -11.92
C LEU A 3 -22.10 -45.49 -11.11
N PHE A 4 -21.43 -44.55 -11.78
CA PHE A 4 -20.55 -43.57 -11.18
C PHE A 4 -21.28 -42.55 -10.28
N ALA A 5 -22.46 -42.08 -10.70
CA ALA A 5 -23.27 -41.16 -9.89
C ALA A 5 -23.83 -41.85 -8.65
N GLU A 6 -24.22 -43.13 -8.77
CA GLU A 6 -24.68 -43.94 -7.63
C GLU A 6 -23.57 -44.23 -6.63
N LEU A 7 -22.34 -44.46 -7.10
CA LEU A 7 -21.16 -44.64 -6.24
C LEU A 7 -20.78 -43.34 -5.53
N GLN A 8 -20.80 -42.20 -6.20
CA GLN A 8 -20.55 -40.89 -5.58
C GLN A 8 -21.59 -40.57 -4.50
N LEU A 9 -22.88 -40.85 -4.77
CA LEU A 9 -23.94 -40.68 -3.77
C LEU A 9 -23.73 -41.59 -2.56
N CYS A 10 -23.36 -42.86 -2.77
CA CYS A 10 -23.04 -43.80 -1.70
C CYS A 10 -21.84 -43.34 -0.86
N SER A 11 -20.76 -42.84 -1.49
CA SER A 11 -19.59 -42.33 -0.80
C SER A 11 -19.90 -41.11 0.06
N VAL A 12 -20.69 -40.17 -0.45
CA VAL A 12 -21.14 -38.99 0.31
C VAL A 12 -21.98 -39.42 1.52
N LEU A 13 -22.93 -40.35 1.34
CA LEU A 13 -23.76 -40.86 2.45
C LEU A 13 -22.93 -41.56 3.53
N ILE A 14 -21.89 -42.32 3.17
CA ILE A 14 -21.00 -43.00 4.11
C ILE A 14 -20.18 -41.98 4.92
N ILE A 15 -19.59 -40.98 4.26
CA ILE A 15 -18.84 -39.92 4.94
C ILE A 15 -19.75 -39.16 5.90
N GLU A 16 -20.99 -38.89 5.48
CA GLU A 16 -21.97 -38.17 6.28
C GLU A 16 -22.39 -38.95 7.54
N LEU A 17 -22.73 -40.24 7.39
CA LEU A 17 -23.04 -41.13 8.52
C LEU A 17 -21.87 -41.25 9.49
N THR A 18 -20.64 -41.28 8.96
CA THR A 18 -19.42 -41.35 9.76
C THR A 18 -19.22 -40.06 10.56
N LEU A 19 -19.43 -38.89 9.95
CA LEU A 19 -19.34 -37.59 10.62
C LEU A 19 -20.41 -37.47 11.70
N TYR A 20 -21.68 -37.76 11.40
CA TYR A 20 -22.76 -37.75 12.39
C TYR A 20 -22.45 -38.66 13.58
N PHE A 21 -21.98 -39.89 13.33
CA PHE A 21 -21.62 -40.81 14.40
C PHE A 21 -20.47 -40.28 15.24
N SER A 22 -19.43 -39.73 14.60
CA SER A 22 -18.25 -39.16 15.25
C SER A 22 -18.61 -37.97 16.15
N THR A 23 -19.42 -37.04 15.66
CA THR A 23 -19.87 -35.87 16.44
C THR A 23 -20.74 -36.30 17.61
N THR A 24 -21.63 -37.29 17.41
CA THR A 24 -22.48 -37.84 18.48
C THR A 24 -21.65 -38.50 19.59
N GLN A 25 -20.57 -39.21 19.23
CA GLN A 25 -19.64 -39.81 20.19
C GLN A 25 -18.84 -38.76 20.97
N ILE A 26 -18.40 -37.68 20.32
CA ILE A 26 -17.70 -36.56 20.97
C ILE A 26 -18.60 -35.86 21.99
N VAL A 27 -19.86 -35.60 21.62
CA VAL A 27 -20.86 -34.99 22.52
C VAL A 27 -21.17 -35.90 23.70
N ARG A 28 -21.35 -37.21 23.48
CA ARG A 28 -21.58 -38.18 24.57
C ARG A 28 -20.42 -38.28 25.56
N ARG A 29 -19.17 -38.06 25.13
CA ARG A 29 -17.99 -38.13 26.00
C ARG A 29 -17.77 -36.87 26.85
N ARG A 30 -18.24 -35.69 26.41
CA ARG A 30 -18.07 -34.44 27.16
C ARG A 30 -19.31 -34.15 28.02
N LYS A 31 -19.25 -34.47 29.33
CA LYS A 31 -20.32 -34.25 30.33
C LYS A 31 -20.67 -32.77 30.65
N GLN A 32 -20.19 -31.79 29.87
CA GLN A 32 -20.56 -30.38 30.05
C GLN A 32 -21.74 -30.02 29.14
N PHE A 33 -22.91 -29.82 29.75
CA PHE A 33 -24.22 -29.74 29.10
C PHE A 33 -24.56 -28.38 28.43
N GLY A 34 -23.69 -27.37 28.53
CA GLY A 34 -23.98 -26.02 28.01
C GLY A 34 -23.54 -25.79 26.55
N ASN A 35 -22.23 -25.85 26.30
CA ASN A 35 -21.67 -25.52 24.97
C ASN A 35 -21.72 -26.67 23.96
N SER A 36 -21.86 -27.92 24.41
CA SER A 36 -21.86 -29.10 23.53
C SER A 36 -23.13 -29.22 22.70
N THR A 37 -24.28 -28.86 23.26
CA THR A 37 -25.58 -28.89 22.58
C THR A 37 -25.66 -27.84 21.47
N PHE A 38 -25.14 -26.62 21.73
CA PHE A 38 -25.07 -25.56 20.72
C PHE A 38 -24.14 -25.93 19.57
N LEU A 39 -22.95 -26.45 19.88
CA LEU A 39 -22.00 -26.89 18.86
C LEU A 39 -22.61 -28.02 18.00
N PHE A 40 -23.30 -28.99 18.63
CA PHE A 40 -23.99 -30.05 17.92
C PHE A 40 -25.10 -29.51 17.00
N LEU A 41 -25.94 -28.59 17.51
CA LEU A 41 -27.01 -28.00 16.72
C LEU A 41 -26.45 -27.22 15.53
N TRP A 42 -25.36 -26.47 15.74
CA TRP A 42 -24.71 -25.68 14.70
C TRP A 42 -24.06 -26.58 13.64
N THR A 43 -23.32 -27.63 14.04
CA THR A 43 -22.74 -28.60 13.10
C THR A 43 -23.83 -29.34 12.31
N ALA A 44 -24.92 -29.76 12.96
CA ALA A 44 -26.05 -30.40 12.29
C ALA A 44 -26.75 -29.44 11.30
N LEU A 45 -26.93 -28.17 11.67
CA LEU A 45 -27.50 -27.15 10.79
C LEU A 45 -26.59 -26.88 9.59
N ALA A 46 -25.28 -26.75 9.80
CA ALA A 46 -24.30 -26.53 8.73
C ALA A 46 -24.27 -27.71 7.75
N LEU A 47 -24.27 -28.96 8.27
CA LEU A 47 -24.36 -30.17 7.45
C LEU A 47 -25.67 -30.21 6.65
N HIS A 48 -26.81 -29.92 7.29
CA HIS A 48 -28.11 -29.94 6.62
C HIS A 48 -28.25 -28.83 5.55
N THR A 49 -27.66 -27.66 5.79
CA THR A 49 -27.62 -26.57 4.80
C THR A 49 -26.72 -26.92 3.62
N GLY A 50 -25.60 -27.61 3.89
CA GLY A 50 -24.75 -28.22 2.86
C GLY A 50 -25.51 -29.25 2.01
N GLN A 51 -26.26 -30.17 2.63
CA GLN A 51 -27.08 -31.18 1.94
C GLN A 51 -28.08 -30.57 0.95
N ARG A 52 -28.81 -29.53 1.37
CA ARG A 52 -29.82 -28.87 0.53
C ARG A 52 -29.22 -28.23 -0.71
N ARG A 53 -27.99 -27.73 -0.62
CA ARG A 53 -27.30 -27.14 -1.78
C ARG A 53 -26.66 -28.18 -2.67
N LEU A 54 -26.06 -29.24 -2.12
CA LEU A 54 -25.46 -30.33 -2.89
C LEU A 54 -26.51 -31.13 -3.68
N SER A 55 -27.71 -31.32 -3.11
CA SER A 55 -28.84 -31.93 -3.82
C SER A 55 -29.41 -31.05 -4.94
N LEU A 56 -29.37 -29.72 -4.80
CA LEU A 56 -29.70 -28.77 -5.88
C LEU A 56 -28.60 -28.72 -6.95
N SER A 57 -27.33 -28.84 -6.58
CA SER A 57 -26.19 -28.74 -7.48
C SER A 57 -25.95 -30.04 -8.29
N LEU A 58 -26.32 -31.21 -7.75
CA LEU A 58 -26.37 -32.47 -8.50
C LEU A 58 -27.50 -32.49 -9.55
N ALA A 59 -28.56 -31.69 -9.39
CA ALA A 59 -29.58 -31.53 -10.43
C ALA A 59 -29.07 -30.70 -11.63
N ASP A 60 -28.10 -29.81 -11.41
CA ASP A 60 -27.47 -28.93 -12.41
C ASP A 60 -26.05 -29.37 -12.82
N GLN A 61 -25.67 -30.63 -12.54
CA GLN A 61 -24.34 -31.23 -12.86
C GLN A 61 -23.09 -30.45 -12.40
N SER A 62 -23.21 -29.50 -11.48
CA SER A 62 -22.09 -28.70 -10.99
C SER A 62 -21.97 -28.86 -9.48
N ILE A 63 -20.99 -29.62 -8.99
CA ILE A 63 -20.80 -29.83 -7.55
C ILE A 63 -20.14 -28.59 -6.94
N PHE A 64 -20.92 -27.78 -6.21
CA PHE A 64 -20.41 -26.61 -5.49
C PHE A 64 -20.40 -26.91 -3.98
N PHE A 65 -19.22 -26.95 -3.37
CA PHE A 65 -19.09 -27.00 -1.91
C PHE A 65 -19.11 -25.58 -1.33
N PRO A 66 -19.91 -25.30 -0.28
CA PRO A 66 -19.86 -24.00 0.37
C PRO A 66 -18.53 -23.83 1.13
N PRO A 67 -17.86 -22.66 1.03
CA PRO A 67 -16.57 -22.39 1.68
C PRO A 67 -16.58 -22.61 3.20
N THR A 68 -17.75 -22.48 3.84
CA THR A 68 -17.91 -22.66 5.28
C THR A 68 -17.81 -24.11 5.76
N LEU A 69 -17.86 -25.10 4.87
CA LEU A 69 -17.58 -26.52 5.22
C LEU A 69 -16.11 -26.91 4.93
N LEU A 70 -15.37 -26.07 4.21
CA LEU A 70 -13.91 -26.10 4.06
C LEU A 70 -13.25 -25.26 5.15
N ILE A 71 -13.73 -25.38 6.40
CA ILE A 71 -12.98 -24.95 7.59
C ILE A 71 -12.24 -26.19 8.13
N GLY A 72 -11.57 -26.91 7.22
CA GLY A 72 -10.22 -27.34 7.52
C GLY A 72 -9.35 -26.19 7.05
N TYR A 73 -8.34 -25.84 7.83
CA TYR A 73 -7.18 -25.13 7.30
C TYR A 73 -6.90 -25.69 5.89
N HIS A 74 -7.19 -24.91 4.85
CA HIS A 74 -6.41 -25.01 3.64
C HIS A 74 -5.06 -24.40 4.05
N GLU A 75 -4.27 -25.19 4.79
CA GLU A 75 -2.87 -25.31 4.40
C GLU A 75 -2.97 -25.69 2.92
N SER A 76 -2.58 -24.76 2.06
CA SER A 76 -2.17 -25.16 0.73
C SER A 76 -1.21 -26.32 0.96
N ASP A 77 -1.55 -27.53 0.50
CA ASP A 77 -0.59 -28.64 0.39
C ASP A 77 0.46 -28.34 -0.70
N GLN A 78 0.43 -27.13 -1.25
CA GLN A 78 1.64 -26.38 -1.59
C GLN A 78 1.94 -25.43 -0.42
N ALA A 79 2.51 -25.96 0.66
CA ALA A 79 3.57 -25.23 1.32
C ALA A 79 4.72 -25.29 0.31
N GLU A 80 4.61 -24.51 -0.78
CA GLU A 80 5.79 -23.82 -1.25
C GLU A 80 6.35 -23.21 0.04
N GLU A 81 7.56 -23.61 0.42
CA GLU A 81 8.28 -23.01 1.52
C GLU A 81 8.04 -21.51 1.36
N ASP A 82 7.20 -20.91 2.22
CA ASP A 82 6.80 -19.51 2.06
C ASP A 82 8.08 -18.72 2.30
N PHE A 83 8.83 -18.49 1.22
CA PHE A 83 10.13 -17.88 1.31
C PHE A 83 9.89 -16.45 1.75
N TYR A 84 10.34 -16.19 2.97
CA TYR A 84 10.30 -14.90 3.64
C TYR A 84 11.21 -13.87 2.97
N TRP A 85 11.41 -13.85 1.65
CA TRP A 85 12.06 -12.75 0.93
C TRP A 85 11.69 -12.88 -0.55
N PRO A 86 11.56 -11.77 -1.31
CA PRO A 86 11.40 -11.83 -2.75
C PRO A 86 12.44 -12.77 -3.37
N HIS A 87 12.02 -13.82 -4.07
CA HIS A 87 12.89 -14.60 -4.99
C HIS A 87 13.56 -13.76 -6.08
N HIS A 88 13.26 -12.45 -6.10
CA HIS A 88 13.68 -11.47 -7.07
C HIS A 88 14.52 -10.34 -6.46
N ALA A 89 14.85 -10.39 -5.16
CA ALA A 89 15.75 -9.42 -4.56
C ALA A 89 17.13 -9.56 -5.24
N SER A 90 17.54 -8.51 -5.96
CA SER A 90 18.77 -8.52 -6.73
C SER A 90 19.60 -7.26 -6.46
N SER A 91 20.92 -7.42 -6.51
CA SER A 91 21.83 -6.27 -6.54
C SER A 91 21.44 -5.32 -7.68
N PRO A 92 21.66 -4.00 -7.51
CA PRO A 92 21.54 -3.07 -8.62
C PRO A 92 22.38 -3.55 -9.81
N HIS A 93 21.81 -3.45 -11.03
CA HIS A 93 22.43 -4.06 -12.21
C HIS A 93 23.86 -3.51 -12.42
N PRO A 94 24.89 -4.38 -12.47
CA PRO A 94 26.29 -3.95 -12.38
C PRO A 94 26.78 -3.10 -13.57
N LEU A 95 26.03 -3.10 -14.68
CA LEU A 95 26.33 -2.31 -15.87
C LEU A 95 25.79 -0.88 -15.84
N SER A 96 24.88 -0.53 -14.92
CA SER A 96 24.28 0.82 -14.91
C SER A 96 24.83 1.72 -13.80
N ASN A 97 25.30 1.17 -12.68
CA ASN A 97 25.64 1.95 -11.49
C ASN A 97 27.08 1.65 -11.05
N ALA A 98 28.00 2.60 -11.26
CA ALA A 98 29.28 2.58 -10.54
C ALA A 98 29.02 2.66 -9.03
N PRO A 99 29.89 2.10 -8.17
CA PRO A 99 29.73 2.22 -6.73
C PRO A 99 29.55 3.68 -6.35
N SER A 100 28.44 4.00 -5.69
CA SER A 100 28.22 5.34 -5.18
C SER A 100 29.21 5.59 -4.04
N THR A 101 29.82 6.77 -4.01
CA THR A 101 30.68 7.16 -2.90
C THR A 101 29.80 7.50 -1.71
N LEU A 102 29.72 6.62 -0.71
CA LEU A 102 29.04 6.89 0.55
C LEU A 102 29.87 7.86 1.40
N ASN A 103 29.36 9.05 1.66
CA ASN A 103 29.89 9.94 2.68
C ASN A 103 29.30 9.55 4.05
N VAL A 104 29.99 8.59 4.67
CA VAL A 104 29.60 7.98 5.96
C VAL A 104 29.37 9.01 7.05
N THR A 105 30.21 10.07 7.11
CA THR A 105 30.06 11.14 8.11
C THR A 105 28.73 11.87 7.97
N ASN A 106 28.31 12.18 6.75
CA ASN A 106 27.04 12.84 6.51
C ASN A 106 25.85 11.89 6.78
N ALA A 107 25.94 10.62 6.38
CA ALA A 107 24.93 9.61 6.71
C ALA A 107 24.73 9.47 8.23
N ILE A 108 25.81 9.39 9.01
CA ILE A 108 25.76 9.38 10.49
C ILE A 108 25.05 10.63 11.01
N ARG A 109 25.42 11.81 10.50
CA ARG A 109 24.81 13.10 10.90
C ARG A 109 23.31 13.10 10.64
N LEU A 110 22.86 12.66 9.46
CA LEU A 110 21.45 12.63 9.07
C LEU A 110 20.63 11.65 9.92
N HIS A 111 21.14 10.43 10.12
CA HIS A 111 20.51 9.45 11.01
C HIS A 111 20.36 10.01 12.43
N ASN A 112 21.46 10.52 13.00
CA ASN A 112 21.43 11.06 14.36
C ASN A 112 20.52 12.28 14.47
N HIS A 113 20.38 13.05 13.39
CA HIS A 113 19.45 14.17 13.35
C HIS A 113 17.99 13.72 13.42
N LEU A 114 17.60 12.64 12.74
CA LEU A 114 16.26 12.05 12.89
C LEU A 114 15.96 11.66 14.34
N VAL A 115 16.94 11.03 14.99
CA VAL A 115 16.86 10.66 16.40
C VAL A 115 16.70 11.90 17.29
N ASP A 116 17.50 12.94 17.04
CA ASP A 116 17.42 14.19 17.79
C ASP A 116 16.06 14.89 17.60
N LEU A 117 15.51 14.89 16.38
CA LEU A 117 14.17 15.43 16.11
C LEU A 117 13.09 14.71 16.92
N ALA A 118 13.17 13.39 17.06
CA ALA A 118 12.26 12.62 17.93
C ALA A 118 12.39 13.04 19.40
N LEU A 119 13.62 13.23 19.87
CA LEU A 119 13.92 13.54 21.27
C LEU A 119 13.51 14.95 21.69
N VAL A 120 13.30 15.87 20.74
CA VAL A 120 12.69 17.18 21.05
C VAL A 120 11.32 16.98 21.69
N ASP A 121 10.53 16.07 21.14
CA ASP A 121 9.18 15.77 21.63
C ASP A 121 9.16 14.66 22.70
N LEU A 122 10.19 13.81 22.75
CA LEU A 122 10.30 12.65 23.65
C LEU A 122 11.55 12.68 24.56
N PRO A 123 11.75 13.73 25.38
CA PRO A 123 12.97 13.88 26.18
C PRO A 123 13.23 12.71 27.13
N HIS A 124 12.19 12.05 27.66
CA HIS A 124 12.33 10.91 28.57
C HIS A 124 12.75 9.61 27.86
N ALA A 125 12.75 9.57 26.52
CA ALA A 125 13.18 8.40 25.78
C ALA A 125 14.70 8.31 25.60
N ARG A 126 15.45 9.39 25.91
CA ARG A 126 16.90 9.49 25.72
C ARG A 126 17.70 8.36 26.40
N GLN A 127 17.24 7.86 27.53
CA GLN A 127 17.90 6.78 28.27
C GLN A 127 17.94 5.45 27.50
N HIS A 128 17.10 5.27 26.49
CA HIS A 128 17.03 4.07 25.65
C HIS A 128 17.92 4.16 24.41
N ILE A 129 18.70 5.24 24.28
CA ILE A 129 19.61 5.46 23.16
C ILE A 129 21.02 5.09 23.57
N SER A 130 21.64 4.24 22.77
CA SER A 130 23.05 3.90 22.85
C SER A 130 23.79 4.54 21.68
N LYS A 131 24.97 5.10 21.93
CA LYS A 131 25.89 5.41 20.85
C LYS A 131 26.63 4.13 20.48
N ASN A 132 26.75 3.84 19.18
CA ASN A 132 27.36 2.64 18.62
C ASN A 132 26.48 1.40 18.70
N TYR A 133 26.08 0.91 17.52
CA TYR A 133 25.26 -0.28 17.33
C TYR A 133 25.85 -1.54 17.98
N PHE A 134 27.16 -1.78 17.80
CA PHE A 134 27.80 -2.99 18.30
C PHE A 134 27.92 -3.04 19.83
N LEU A 135 28.00 -1.86 20.47
CA LEU A 135 27.93 -1.76 21.93
C LEU A 135 26.52 -2.02 22.43
N HIS A 136 25.52 -1.46 21.75
CA HIS A 136 24.12 -1.68 22.07
C HIS A 136 23.77 -3.17 22.01
N SER A 137 24.11 -3.84 20.90
CA SER A 137 23.75 -5.23 20.70
C SER A 137 24.42 -6.20 21.67
N SER A 138 25.67 -5.94 22.05
CA SER A 138 26.40 -6.73 23.05
C SER A 138 25.72 -6.71 24.43
N ASN A 139 25.04 -5.60 24.77
CA ASN A 139 24.29 -5.48 26.02
C ASN A 139 22.90 -6.14 25.92
N SER A 140 22.24 -6.02 24.76
CA SER A 140 20.86 -6.47 24.55
C SER A 140 20.74 -7.97 24.26
N SER A 141 21.73 -8.57 23.58
CA SER A 141 21.72 -9.99 23.21
C SER A 141 23.12 -10.61 23.32
N PRO A 142 23.56 -11.03 24.53
CA PRO A 142 24.92 -11.51 24.77
C PRO A 142 25.27 -12.84 24.08
N ARG A 143 24.31 -13.46 23.39
CA ARG A 143 24.52 -14.70 22.62
C ARG A 143 25.14 -14.43 21.25
N ILE A 144 25.09 -13.21 20.74
CA ILE A 144 25.56 -12.88 19.40
C ILE A 144 26.91 -12.17 19.50
N ASN A 145 27.93 -12.76 18.88
CA ASN A 145 29.26 -12.18 18.86
C ASN A 145 29.31 -11.03 17.83
N ALA A 146 29.33 -9.79 18.29
CA ALA A 146 29.48 -8.63 17.41
C ALA A 146 30.69 -8.73 16.45
N SER A 147 31.72 -9.49 16.82
CA SER A 147 32.91 -9.72 16.00
C SER A 147 32.65 -10.60 14.78
N SER A 148 31.72 -11.57 14.85
CA SER A 148 31.42 -12.44 13.70
C SER A 148 30.71 -11.67 12.60
N ILE A 149 29.80 -10.78 12.97
CA ILE A 149 29.04 -9.98 12.00
C ILE A 149 29.90 -8.90 11.38
N ARG A 150 30.75 -8.24 12.18
CA ARG A 150 31.73 -7.27 11.66
C ARG A 150 32.60 -7.84 10.53
N ALA A 151 32.88 -9.15 10.53
CA ALA A 151 33.67 -9.77 9.47
C ALA A 151 32.94 -9.83 8.11
N GLY A 152 31.60 -9.83 8.12
CA GLY A 152 30.77 -9.82 6.90
C GLY A 152 30.37 -8.43 6.41
N LEU A 153 30.77 -7.37 7.12
CA LEU A 153 30.40 -5.99 6.80
C LEU A 153 31.53 -5.21 6.13
N SER A 154 31.19 -4.33 5.21
CA SER A 154 32.11 -3.39 4.56
C SER A 154 32.57 -2.32 5.54
N ALA A 155 33.79 -1.80 5.35
CA ALA A 155 34.34 -0.76 6.22
C ALA A 155 33.45 0.50 6.35
N PRO A 156 32.87 1.05 5.25
CA PRO A 156 31.95 2.18 5.35
C PRO A 156 30.72 1.89 6.22
N LEU A 157 30.17 0.69 6.13
CA LEU A 157 28.99 0.29 6.90
C LEU A 157 29.32 0.08 8.39
N ILE A 158 30.50 -0.49 8.69
CA ILE A 158 30.99 -0.59 10.08
C ILE A 158 31.12 0.81 10.69
N GLU A 159 31.77 1.74 9.98
CA GLU A 159 31.95 3.12 10.45
C GLU A 159 30.59 3.81 10.68
N PHE A 160 29.63 3.61 9.77
CA PHE A 160 28.26 4.10 9.94
C PHE A 160 27.61 3.56 11.22
N LEU A 161 27.59 2.24 11.40
CA LEU A 161 26.96 1.57 12.56
C LEU A 161 27.64 1.93 13.91
N GLU A 162 28.94 2.23 13.90
CA GLU A 162 29.66 2.71 15.09
C GLU A 162 29.33 4.17 15.43
N GLY A 163 28.97 4.98 14.44
CA GLY A 163 28.71 6.41 14.57
C GLY A 163 27.27 6.79 14.93
N ILE A 164 26.30 5.92 14.64
CA ILE A 164 24.88 6.22 14.85
C ILE A 164 24.40 6.05 16.30
N TYR A 165 23.29 6.72 16.60
CA TYR A 165 22.46 6.54 17.78
C TYR A 165 21.47 5.40 17.55
N VAL A 166 21.61 4.33 18.33
CA VAL A 166 20.75 3.16 18.23
C VAL A 166 19.78 3.14 19.39
N TRP A 167 18.51 3.03 19.05
CA TRP A 167 17.45 2.81 20.02
C TRP A 167 17.25 1.32 20.21
N ASP A 168 16.73 0.94 21.37
CA ASP A 168 16.19 -0.41 21.57
C ASP A 168 15.12 -0.71 20.50
N ALA A 169 15.47 -1.61 19.57
CA ALA A 169 14.63 -1.96 18.41
C ALA A 169 13.28 -2.57 18.80
N SER A 170 13.14 -3.07 20.04
CA SER A 170 11.88 -3.59 20.58
C SER A 170 10.93 -2.48 21.07
N ARG A 171 11.42 -1.24 21.16
CA ARG A 171 10.72 -0.12 21.80
C ARG A 171 10.48 1.05 20.88
N PHE A 172 11.39 1.29 19.94
CA PHE A 172 11.38 2.50 19.13
C PHE A 172 11.66 2.25 17.66
N SER A 173 11.04 3.10 16.84
CA SER A 173 11.22 3.17 15.41
C SER A 173 11.94 4.48 15.02
N LEU A 174 12.70 4.44 13.93
CA LEU A 174 13.37 5.61 13.37
C LEU A 174 12.35 6.53 12.67
N THR A 175 11.38 5.93 11.99
CA THR A 175 10.22 6.57 11.36
C THR A 175 9.03 5.57 11.40
N PRO A 176 7.80 5.96 10.98
CA PRO A 176 6.68 5.02 10.90
C PRO A 176 6.97 3.80 9.99
N THR A 177 7.84 3.98 9.01
CA THR A 177 8.18 2.96 8.01
C THR A 177 9.45 2.18 8.39
N LEU A 178 10.38 2.79 9.12
CA LEU A 178 11.66 2.18 9.48
C LEU A 178 11.85 2.09 10.98
N ARG A 179 12.18 0.90 11.45
CA ARG A 179 12.60 0.65 12.82
C ARG A 179 14.07 0.99 13.04
N SER A 180 14.56 0.73 14.24
CA SER A 180 16.00 0.71 14.53
C SER A 180 16.69 -0.39 13.69
N PRO A 181 18.01 -0.30 13.43
CA PRO A 181 18.76 -1.41 12.85
C PRO A 181 18.48 -2.71 13.58
N PRO A 182 18.30 -3.83 12.85
CA PRO A 182 17.80 -5.07 13.44
C PRO A 182 18.81 -5.67 14.42
N PHE A 183 18.43 -6.75 15.11
CA PHE A 183 19.42 -7.49 15.92
C PHE A 183 20.55 -8.02 15.02
N PRO A 184 21.76 -8.23 15.57
CA PRO A 184 22.92 -8.48 14.72
C PRO A 184 22.82 -9.77 13.87
N ASP A 185 22.13 -10.79 14.38
CA ASP A 185 21.80 -12.03 13.68
C ASP A 185 20.84 -11.83 12.49
N LEU A 186 20.06 -10.75 12.49
CA LEU A 186 19.12 -10.39 11.42
C LEU A 186 19.67 -9.30 10.48
N LEU A 187 20.72 -8.59 10.88
CA LEU A 187 21.42 -7.60 10.06
C LEU A 187 22.12 -8.27 8.86
N SER A 188 22.71 -9.43 9.11
CA SER A 188 23.53 -10.23 8.19
C SER A 188 23.41 -11.70 8.61
N PRO A 189 22.29 -12.38 8.30
CA PRO A 189 22.05 -13.77 8.71
C PRO A 189 23.18 -14.72 8.28
N ASP A 190 23.75 -15.50 9.20
CA ASP A 190 24.89 -16.39 8.91
C ASP A 190 24.56 -17.30 7.71
N PRO A 191 25.39 -17.32 6.64
CA PRO A 191 25.15 -18.19 5.49
C PRO A 191 25.13 -19.68 5.85
N ASN A 192 25.65 -20.06 7.02
CA ASN A 192 25.63 -21.43 7.53
C ASN A 192 24.43 -21.74 8.45
N ASP A 193 23.55 -20.76 8.72
CA ASP A 193 22.28 -20.99 9.42
C ASP A 193 21.24 -21.52 8.43
N ASP A 194 20.41 -22.47 8.85
CA ASP A 194 19.37 -23.10 8.01
C ASP A 194 18.37 -22.05 7.48
N PHE A 195 18.19 -20.94 8.23
CA PHE A 195 17.38 -19.79 7.84
C PHE A 195 18.15 -18.74 7.00
N GLY A 196 19.48 -18.73 7.03
CA GLY A 196 20.35 -17.75 6.38
C GLY A 196 20.97 -18.21 5.05
N SER A 197 20.86 -19.48 4.70
CA SER A 197 21.52 -20.06 3.52
C SER A 197 20.97 -19.59 2.17
N LEU A 198 19.67 -19.34 2.05
CA LEU A 198 19.04 -19.13 0.74
C LEU A 198 19.22 -17.72 0.16
N TRP A 199 19.42 -16.71 1.01
CA TRP A 199 19.50 -15.31 0.58
C TRP A 199 20.93 -14.90 0.21
N TYR A 200 21.94 -15.30 0.98
CA TYR A 200 23.35 -14.94 0.74
C TYR A 200 23.83 -15.54 -0.57
N GLU A 201 23.28 -16.68 -0.97
CA GLU A 201 23.55 -17.30 -2.27
C GLU A 201 23.08 -16.44 -3.45
N GLN A 202 21.94 -15.75 -3.32
CA GLN A 202 21.34 -14.94 -4.39
C GLN A 202 21.72 -13.45 -4.32
N PHE A 203 21.93 -12.91 -3.12
CA PHE A 203 22.25 -11.51 -2.88
C PHE A 203 23.39 -11.34 -1.85
N PRO A 204 24.64 -11.72 -2.21
CA PRO A 204 25.73 -11.89 -1.25
C PRO A 204 26.23 -10.60 -0.58
N TYR A 205 25.83 -9.45 -1.10
CA TYR A 205 26.24 -8.13 -0.60
C TYR A 205 25.11 -7.39 0.11
N GLY A 206 23.91 -7.96 0.18
CA GLY A 206 22.76 -7.36 0.86
C GLY A 206 22.91 -7.37 2.38
N VAL A 207 22.48 -6.28 3.03
CA VAL A 207 22.37 -6.15 4.49
C VAL A 207 21.05 -5.48 4.80
N LEU A 208 20.20 -6.09 5.65
CA LEU A 208 18.98 -5.45 6.12
C LEU A 208 19.36 -4.36 7.14
N LEU A 209 19.42 -3.10 6.69
CA LEU A 209 19.90 -1.99 7.52
C LEU A 209 18.84 -1.48 8.50
N TYR A 210 17.55 -1.48 8.11
CA TYR A 210 16.42 -1.13 8.97
C TYR A 210 15.23 -2.02 8.65
N ALA A 211 14.59 -2.62 9.67
CA ALA A 211 13.36 -3.39 9.49
C ALA A 211 12.12 -2.48 9.36
N SER A 212 11.05 -2.93 8.71
CA SER A 212 9.79 -2.17 8.55
C SER A 212 8.56 -2.80 9.20
N GLY A 213 8.77 -3.79 10.06
CA GLY A 213 7.74 -4.69 10.56
C GLY A 213 8.29 -5.51 11.73
N ASP A 214 7.51 -6.45 12.28
CA ASP A 214 7.90 -7.11 13.52
C ASP A 214 9.27 -7.77 13.36
N MET A 215 10.16 -7.49 14.31
CA MET A 215 11.57 -7.88 14.25
C MET A 215 11.75 -9.39 14.14
N SER A 216 10.73 -10.15 14.54
CA SER A 216 10.68 -11.61 14.47
C SER A 216 9.88 -12.20 13.31
N SER A 217 9.14 -11.39 12.52
CA SER A 217 8.25 -11.94 11.49
C SER A 217 8.34 -11.29 10.11
N ASP A 218 8.95 -10.10 9.99
CA ASP A 218 8.85 -9.32 8.76
C ASP A 218 10.23 -9.13 8.11
N ASP A 219 10.38 -9.78 6.98
CA ASP A 219 11.44 -9.71 5.97
C ASP A 219 11.49 -8.40 5.18
N ARG A 220 10.96 -7.34 5.77
CA ARG A 220 10.68 -6.09 5.08
C ARG A 220 11.52 -5.00 5.67
N GLY A 221 11.96 -4.08 4.83
CA GLY A 221 12.77 -2.98 5.28
C GLY A 221 13.73 -2.44 4.25
N LEU A 222 14.62 -1.58 4.75
CA LEU A 222 15.65 -0.95 3.95
C LEU A 222 16.87 -1.86 3.87
N VAL A 223 17.16 -2.35 2.67
CA VAL A 223 18.34 -3.17 2.41
C VAL A 223 19.43 -2.31 1.81
N PHE A 224 20.64 -2.47 2.32
CA PHE A 224 21.86 -1.83 1.85
C PHE A 224 22.69 -2.84 1.04
N ASP A 225 23.05 -2.48 -0.18
CA ASP A 225 23.97 -3.24 -1.03
C ASP A 225 25.41 -2.78 -0.75
N GLN A 226 26.19 -3.64 -0.10
CA GLN A 226 27.56 -3.32 0.31
C GLN A 226 28.54 -3.12 -0.85
N TRP A 227 28.19 -3.62 -2.05
CA TRP A 227 29.01 -3.45 -3.25
C TRP A 227 28.85 -2.06 -3.85
N THR A 228 27.61 -1.57 -3.99
CA THR A 228 27.33 -0.26 -4.60
C THR A 228 27.11 0.88 -3.62
N ASN A 229 26.98 0.60 -2.32
CA ASN A 229 26.56 1.53 -1.27
C ASN A 229 25.18 2.16 -1.50
N LEU A 230 24.30 1.46 -2.20
CA LEU A 230 22.93 1.90 -2.45
C LEU A 230 21.96 1.19 -1.49
N VAL A 231 20.78 1.79 -1.30
CA VAL A 231 19.68 1.23 -0.53
C VAL A 231 18.41 1.12 -1.35
N LYS A 232 17.57 0.13 -1.02
CA LYS A 232 16.21 -0.06 -1.55
C LYS A 232 15.31 -0.57 -0.43
N PHE A 233 14.09 -0.02 -0.34
CA PHE A 233 13.07 -0.50 0.56
C PHE A 233 12.27 -1.65 -0.05
N TYR A 234 12.18 -2.77 0.65
CA TYR A 234 11.39 -3.94 0.28
C TYR A 234 10.13 -4.00 1.14
N ALA A 235 9.01 -3.60 0.55
CA ALA A 235 7.71 -3.57 1.22
C ALA A 235 6.98 -4.93 1.18
N TYR A 236 7.15 -5.70 0.10
CA TYR A 236 6.49 -6.99 -0.12
C TYR A 236 7.34 -7.92 -1.01
N PRO A 237 7.29 -9.25 -0.79
CA PRO A 237 8.03 -10.24 -1.57
C PRO A 237 7.68 -10.28 -3.06
N ASP A 238 6.41 -10.10 -3.42
CA ASP A 238 5.92 -10.46 -4.77
C ASP A 238 5.62 -9.28 -5.69
N LEU A 239 5.86 -8.04 -5.23
CA LEU A 239 5.47 -6.84 -5.97
C LEU A 239 6.62 -6.15 -6.71
N ASP A 240 7.81 -6.76 -6.80
CA ASP A 240 8.88 -6.19 -7.62
C ASP A 240 8.52 -6.38 -9.11
N THR A 241 7.91 -5.34 -9.70
CA THR A 241 7.21 -5.34 -11.00
C THR A 241 8.13 -5.47 -12.23
N GLY A 242 9.28 -6.14 -12.09
CA GLY A 242 10.16 -6.48 -13.21
C GLY A 242 11.15 -5.39 -13.63
N ASP A 243 11.20 -4.25 -12.94
CA ASP A 243 12.19 -3.19 -13.20
C ASP A 243 13.31 -3.22 -12.14
N GLN A 244 14.11 -4.30 -12.18
CA GLN A 244 15.14 -4.62 -11.17
C GLN A 244 16.20 -3.51 -10.96
N GLY A 245 16.31 -2.55 -11.88
CA GLY A 245 17.23 -1.41 -11.77
C GLY A 245 16.62 -0.15 -11.15
N LYS A 246 15.30 -0.02 -11.09
CA LYS A 246 14.62 1.15 -10.52
C LYS A 246 14.39 0.93 -9.02
N GLY A 247 14.70 1.95 -8.23
CA GLY A 247 14.45 1.95 -6.78
C GLY A 247 15.69 1.84 -5.89
N TRP A 248 16.90 1.82 -6.45
CA TRP A 248 18.14 1.96 -5.68
C TRP A 248 18.57 3.43 -5.61
N VAL A 249 18.87 3.91 -4.42
CA VAL A 249 19.32 5.29 -4.13
C VAL A 249 20.45 5.27 -3.12
N GLY A 250 21.25 6.33 -3.00
CA GLY A 250 22.25 6.37 -1.94
C GLY A 250 21.59 6.50 -0.56
N LEU A 251 22.29 5.99 0.46
CA LEU A 251 21.81 6.02 1.85
C LEU A 251 21.62 7.46 2.35
N GLU A 252 22.47 8.39 1.91
CA GLU A 252 22.40 9.80 2.31
C GLU A 252 21.15 10.46 1.76
N GLU A 253 20.86 10.31 0.47
CA GLU A 253 19.68 10.89 -0.16
C GLU A 253 18.40 10.36 0.50
N MET A 254 18.39 9.07 0.83
CA MET A 254 17.26 8.44 1.52
C MET A 254 17.06 8.99 2.94
N LEU A 255 18.14 9.13 3.72
CA LEU A 255 18.06 9.74 5.05
C LEU A 255 17.70 11.23 4.99
N GLU A 256 18.17 11.97 3.97
CA GLU A 256 17.79 13.36 3.70
C GLU A 256 16.29 13.48 3.42
N LEU A 257 15.72 12.58 2.61
CA LEU A 257 14.26 12.54 2.40
C LEU A 257 13.51 12.34 3.72
N LEU A 258 13.96 11.41 4.57
CA LEU A 258 13.28 11.17 5.85
C LEU A 258 13.36 12.39 6.77
N VAL A 259 14.51 13.03 6.87
CA VAL A 259 14.67 14.27 7.64
C VAL A 259 13.70 15.32 7.11
N HIS A 260 13.67 15.50 5.79
CA HIS A 260 12.78 16.44 5.15
C HIS A 260 11.31 16.13 5.44
N GLU A 261 10.87 14.87 5.41
CA GLU A 261 9.49 14.50 5.75
C GLU A 261 9.13 14.82 7.21
N VAL A 262 10.08 14.73 8.15
CA VAL A 262 9.88 15.15 9.55
C VAL A 262 9.80 16.68 9.64
N GLU A 263 10.72 17.40 9.03
CA GLU A 263 10.78 18.86 9.04
C GLU A 263 9.55 19.51 8.36
N GLU A 264 9.01 18.89 7.33
CA GLU A 264 7.78 19.32 6.67
C GLU A 264 6.51 18.97 7.46
N GLY A 265 6.63 18.18 8.53
CA GLY A 265 5.52 17.73 9.36
C GLY A 265 4.68 16.64 8.73
N ARG A 266 5.21 15.91 7.73
CA ARG A 266 4.60 14.69 7.19
C ARG A 266 4.78 13.53 8.16
N VAL A 267 5.94 13.43 8.78
CA VAL A 267 6.21 12.47 9.86
C VAL A 267 6.32 13.25 11.16
N VAL A 268 5.49 12.91 12.15
CA VAL A 268 5.44 13.61 13.43
C VAL A 268 5.46 12.61 14.58
N VAL A 269 5.97 13.00 15.74
CA VAL A 269 5.80 12.20 16.95
C VAL A 269 4.31 12.19 17.30
N SER A 270 3.75 11.00 17.55
CA SER A 270 2.32 10.86 17.82
C SER A 270 1.94 11.53 19.15
N GLU A 271 0.68 11.95 19.28
CA GLU A 271 0.17 12.51 20.53
C GLU A 271 0.17 11.48 21.67
N VAL A 272 0.03 10.19 21.34
CA VAL A 272 0.15 9.09 22.33
C VAL A 272 1.57 9.02 22.88
N ALA A 273 2.59 9.10 22.01
CA ALA A 273 3.97 9.10 22.42
C ALA A 273 4.32 10.35 23.24
N LYS A 274 3.87 11.54 22.82
CA LYS A 274 4.05 12.78 23.59
C LYS A 274 3.41 12.72 24.97
N GLY A 275 2.21 12.16 25.09
CA GLY A 275 1.55 11.96 26.38
C GLY A 275 2.25 10.93 27.28
N THR A 276 2.95 9.97 26.68
CA THR A 276 3.59 8.84 27.38
C THR A 276 5.02 9.16 27.81
N ALA A 277 5.84 9.69 26.89
CA ALA A 277 7.27 9.93 27.05
C ALA A 277 7.71 11.38 26.74
N GLY A 278 6.76 12.26 26.39
CA GLY A 278 7.03 13.69 26.21
C GLY A 278 7.10 14.47 27.52
N LEU A 279 7.09 15.80 27.45
CA LEU A 279 7.25 16.69 28.62
C LEU A 279 6.25 16.45 29.77
N GLN A 280 5.07 15.93 29.46
CA GLN A 280 4.03 15.59 30.44
C GLN A 280 4.04 14.09 30.84
N GLY A 281 4.90 13.30 30.20
CA GLY A 281 5.07 11.87 30.41
C GLY A 281 6.00 11.55 31.58
N SER A 282 6.53 10.33 31.60
CA SER A 282 7.57 9.93 32.56
C SER A 282 8.49 8.88 31.96
N GLU A 283 9.69 8.72 32.52
CA GLU A 283 10.65 7.68 32.11
C GLU A 283 10.04 6.28 32.17
N ASP A 284 9.36 5.93 33.27
CA ASP A 284 8.70 4.63 33.45
C ASP A 284 7.60 4.35 32.41
N LYS A 285 6.92 5.40 31.95
CA LYS A 285 5.88 5.30 30.92
C LYS A 285 6.52 5.20 29.54
N GLY A 286 7.57 5.98 29.28
CA GLY A 286 8.33 5.89 28.03
C GLY A 286 8.95 4.51 27.80
N ALA A 287 9.34 3.81 28.87
CA ALA A 287 9.79 2.42 28.78
C ALA A 287 8.71 1.42 28.28
N ARG A 288 7.43 1.83 28.26
CA ARG A 288 6.30 1.03 27.80
C ARG A 288 5.83 1.39 26.40
N LEU A 289 6.39 2.44 25.80
CA LEU A 289 6.01 2.86 24.47
C LEU A 289 6.24 1.71 23.48
N TRP A 290 5.25 1.47 22.63
CA TRP A 290 5.39 0.55 21.51
C TRP A 290 5.95 1.30 20.29
N TYR A 291 6.77 0.63 19.48
CA TYR A 291 7.47 1.30 18.37
C TYR A 291 6.50 1.90 17.33
N GLU A 292 5.28 1.35 17.17
CA GLU A 292 4.23 1.89 16.28
C GLU A 292 3.60 3.15 16.82
N GLU A 293 3.70 3.38 18.13
CA GLU A 293 3.11 4.54 18.77
C GLU A 293 4.04 5.76 18.71
N VAL A 294 5.33 5.60 18.37
CA VAL A 294 6.32 6.69 18.39
C VAL A 294 5.98 7.74 17.34
N TRP A 295 5.91 7.30 16.10
CA TRP A 295 5.77 8.16 14.95
C TRP A 295 4.44 7.94 14.28
N GLU A 296 3.82 9.03 13.88
CA GLU A 296 2.65 9.05 13.02
C GLU A 296 3.05 9.66 11.69
N ARG A 297 2.74 8.95 10.60
CA ARG A 297 2.80 9.55 9.27
C ARG A 297 1.46 10.18 8.96
N ARG A 298 1.43 11.50 8.82
CA ARG A 298 0.27 12.19 8.25
C ARG A 298 0.12 11.77 6.81
N GLN A 299 -1.10 11.37 6.46
CA GLN A 299 -1.36 10.82 5.14
C GLN A 299 -1.32 11.95 4.07
N TRP A 300 -1.59 13.22 4.44
CA TRP A 300 -1.24 14.42 3.66
C TRP A 300 -0.81 15.59 4.55
N ILE A 301 -0.16 16.59 3.94
CA ILE A 301 0.15 17.89 4.54
C ILE A 301 -0.31 19.03 3.63
N ASP A 302 -0.41 20.27 4.15
CA ASP A 302 -0.85 21.43 3.35
C ASP A 302 -0.04 21.64 2.07
N LYS A 303 1.26 21.31 2.10
CA LYS A 303 2.12 21.35 0.91
C LYS A 303 1.67 20.39 -0.19
N ASP A 304 1.10 19.24 0.14
CA ASP A 304 0.55 18.32 -0.85
C ASP A 304 -0.67 18.92 -1.55
N VAL A 305 -1.53 19.60 -0.77
CA VAL A 305 -2.68 20.32 -1.30
C VAL A 305 -2.22 21.46 -2.20
N ASP A 306 -1.21 22.23 -1.79
CA ASP A 306 -0.62 23.30 -2.59
C ASP A 306 -0.07 22.76 -3.93
N ARG A 307 0.66 21.64 -3.88
CA ARG A 307 1.22 20.96 -5.06
C ARG A 307 0.11 20.48 -6.00
N ALA A 308 -0.94 19.86 -5.45
CA ALA A 308 -2.10 19.38 -6.19
C ALA A 308 -2.88 20.52 -6.87
N VAL A 309 -3.13 21.61 -6.15
CA VAL A 309 -3.82 22.79 -6.67
C VAL A 309 -2.96 23.48 -7.74
N GLY A 310 -1.66 23.64 -7.50
CA GLY A 310 -0.74 24.23 -8.47
C GLY A 310 -0.66 23.44 -9.77
N MET A 311 -0.57 22.11 -9.66
CA MET A 311 -0.55 21.21 -10.82
C MET A 311 -1.88 21.26 -11.60
N TRP A 312 -3.01 21.29 -10.89
CA TRP A 312 -4.34 21.45 -11.49
C TRP A 312 -4.48 22.78 -12.23
N ASP A 313 -4.08 23.89 -11.61
CA ASP A 313 -4.18 25.21 -12.23
C ASP A 313 -3.26 25.32 -13.48
N ALA A 314 -2.07 24.73 -13.43
CA ALA A 314 -1.16 24.63 -14.57
C ALA A 314 -1.78 23.82 -15.72
N TYR A 315 -2.41 22.69 -15.40
CA TYR A 315 -3.12 21.86 -16.37
C TYR A 315 -4.31 22.57 -17.02
N LEU A 316 -5.13 23.25 -16.21
CA LEU A 316 -6.26 24.04 -16.73
C LEU A 316 -5.79 25.17 -17.65
N ALA A 317 -4.66 25.82 -17.32
CA ALA A 317 -4.05 26.82 -18.18
C ALA A 317 -3.62 26.21 -19.53
N LEU A 318 -2.95 25.07 -19.50
CA LEU A 318 -2.49 24.35 -20.68
C LEU A 318 -3.67 24.00 -21.61
N VAL A 319 -4.71 23.33 -21.10
CA VAL A 319 -5.88 22.97 -21.90
C VAL A 319 -6.61 24.22 -22.38
N GLY A 320 -6.81 25.22 -21.51
CA GLY A 320 -7.43 26.50 -21.86
C GLY A 320 -6.74 27.19 -23.04
N MET A 321 -5.41 27.29 -23.01
CA MET A 321 -4.62 27.83 -24.12
C MET A 321 -4.85 27.08 -25.44
N ARG A 322 -4.93 25.74 -25.40
CA ARG A 322 -5.19 24.91 -26.58
C ARG A 322 -6.63 25.06 -27.12
N THR A 323 -7.62 25.23 -26.23
CA THR A 323 -9.01 25.51 -26.64
C THR A 323 -9.21 26.93 -27.21
N GLY A 324 -8.21 27.82 -27.10
CA GLY A 324 -8.35 29.24 -27.44
C GLY A 324 -9.23 30.03 -26.47
N ARG A 325 -9.57 29.47 -25.30
CA ARG A 325 -10.34 30.14 -24.25
C ARG A 325 -9.38 30.64 -23.17
N ALA A 326 -9.53 31.91 -22.79
CA ALA A 326 -8.89 32.40 -21.58
C ALA A 326 -9.40 31.61 -20.36
N LEU A 327 -8.56 31.47 -19.34
CA LEU A 327 -8.94 30.91 -18.04
C LEU A 327 -10.04 31.80 -17.40
N GLU A 328 -11.30 31.55 -17.75
CA GLU A 328 -12.44 32.16 -17.08
C GLU A 328 -12.43 31.74 -15.61
N ASP A 329 -12.61 32.71 -14.71
CA ASP A 329 -12.83 32.40 -13.31
C ASP A 329 -14.29 31.94 -13.12
N ARG A 330 -14.49 30.61 -13.20
CA ARG A 330 -15.78 29.97 -12.92
C ARG A 330 -15.98 29.66 -11.43
N GLY A 331 -15.11 30.19 -10.58
CA GLY A 331 -15.12 29.96 -9.14
C GLY A 331 -14.57 28.58 -8.75
N ARG A 332 -14.75 28.27 -7.47
CA ARG A 332 -14.33 27.01 -6.84
C ARG A 332 -15.41 25.93 -7.00
N LEU A 333 -15.01 24.67 -6.89
CA LEU A 333 -15.94 23.54 -7.04
C LEU A 333 -17.03 23.51 -5.97
N VAL A 334 -16.59 23.68 -4.72
CA VAL A 334 -17.38 23.54 -3.50
C VAL A 334 -16.76 24.51 -2.47
N THR A 335 -17.52 24.95 -1.47
CA THR A 335 -16.97 25.75 -0.37
C THR A 335 -16.57 24.88 0.82
N THR A 336 -15.69 25.39 1.70
CA THR A 336 -15.29 24.68 2.93
C THR A 336 -16.49 24.34 3.81
N GLN A 337 -17.41 25.29 4.02
CA GLN A 337 -18.62 25.09 4.83
C GLN A 337 -19.48 23.94 4.30
N GLU A 338 -19.62 23.81 2.98
CA GLU A 338 -20.45 22.76 2.39
C GLU A 338 -19.84 21.37 2.55
N LEU A 339 -18.51 21.28 2.57
CA LEU A 339 -17.80 20.03 2.86
C LEU A 339 -17.84 19.66 4.34
N GLU A 340 -17.80 20.66 5.23
CA GLU A 340 -18.03 20.48 6.67
C GLU A 340 -19.44 19.95 6.95
N ASP A 341 -20.47 20.50 6.30
CA ASP A 341 -21.87 20.09 6.45
C ASP A 341 -22.13 18.62 6.07
N VAL A 342 -21.35 18.11 5.10
CA VAL A 342 -21.38 16.69 4.69
C VAL A 342 -20.31 15.85 5.36
N GLU A 343 -19.52 16.44 6.27
CA GLU A 343 -18.35 15.84 6.93
C GLU A 343 -17.46 15.08 5.93
N ALA A 344 -17.08 15.71 4.82
CA ALA A 344 -16.25 15.08 3.79
C ALA A 344 -14.92 14.57 4.37
N GLY A 345 -14.23 13.68 3.63
CA GLY A 345 -12.89 13.21 4.01
C GLY A 345 -11.91 14.38 4.20
N SER A 346 -10.88 14.18 5.03
CA SER A 346 -9.85 15.17 5.38
C SER A 346 -9.23 15.81 4.12
N TRP A 347 -8.74 14.98 3.21
CA TRP A 347 -8.16 15.41 1.94
C TRP A 347 -9.16 16.13 1.03
N ALA A 348 -10.35 15.57 0.82
CA ALA A 348 -11.39 16.20 0.01
C ALA A 348 -11.77 17.59 0.56
N SER A 349 -11.84 17.72 1.89
CA SER A 349 -12.13 18.97 2.58
C SER A 349 -11.01 20.01 2.39
N ALA A 350 -9.75 19.59 2.30
CA ALA A 350 -8.63 20.47 2.05
C ALA A 350 -8.48 20.85 0.56
N LEU A 351 -8.66 19.88 -0.34
CA LEU A 351 -8.41 20.02 -1.77
C LEU A 351 -9.55 20.72 -2.52
N LEU A 352 -10.78 20.22 -2.40
CA LEU A 352 -11.91 20.63 -3.26
C LEU A 352 -12.26 22.13 -3.17
N PRO A 353 -12.18 22.80 -2.01
CA PRO A 353 -12.42 24.24 -1.93
C PRO A 353 -11.41 25.10 -2.69
N ARG A 354 -10.25 24.53 -2.99
CA ARG A 354 -9.13 25.23 -3.62
C ARG A 354 -9.06 24.96 -5.12
N LEU A 355 -9.60 23.83 -5.59
CA LEU A 355 -9.65 23.52 -7.02
C LEU A 355 -10.57 24.49 -7.78
N ARG A 356 -10.07 24.98 -8.92
CA ARG A 356 -10.86 25.78 -9.87
C ARG A 356 -11.72 24.88 -10.73
N ARG A 357 -12.89 25.38 -11.13
CA ARG A 357 -13.71 24.73 -12.15
C ARG A 357 -13.14 25.01 -13.57
N PRO A 358 -13.01 24.00 -14.45
CA PRO A 358 -12.54 24.18 -15.81
C PRO A 358 -13.53 25.04 -16.63
N GLY A 359 -12.99 25.78 -17.61
CA GLY A 359 -13.75 26.54 -18.61
C GLY A 359 -14.29 25.70 -19.77
N PHE A 360 -14.06 24.39 -19.72
CA PHE A 360 -14.35 23.39 -20.73
C PHE A 360 -15.00 22.17 -20.08
N GLU A 361 -15.63 21.31 -20.87
CA GLU A 361 -16.45 20.19 -20.40
C GLU A 361 -15.60 18.96 -20.08
N PHE A 362 -14.68 18.60 -20.97
CA PHE A 362 -13.87 17.38 -20.86
C PHE A 362 -12.47 17.70 -20.33
N VAL A 363 -12.14 17.17 -19.16
CA VAL A 363 -10.85 17.36 -18.49
C VAL A 363 -9.82 16.31 -18.86
N ALA A 364 -10.27 15.19 -19.42
CA ALA A 364 -9.50 14.11 -20.00
C ALA A 364 -10.42 13.35 -20.98
N PRO A 365 -9.91 12.44 -21.82
CA PRO A 365 -10.73 11.71 -22.79
C PRO A 365 -11.95 11.04 -22.14
N GLY A 366 -13.15 11.48 -22.55
CA GLY A 366 -14.43 10.99 -22.01
C GLY A 366 -14.72 11.34 -20.54
N LEU A 367 -13.83 12.06 -19.84
CA LEU A 367 -13.99 12.42 -18.42
C LEU A 367 -14.44 13.86 -18.24
N ARG A 368 -15.53 14.05 -17.49
CA ARG A 368 -16.10 15.35 -17.13
C ARG A 368 -15.96 15.61 -15.64
N MET A 369 -15.90 16.89 -15.29
CA MET A 369 -15.89 17.28 -13.88
C MET A 369 -17.30 17.22 -13.27
N GLN A 370 -17.40 16.64 -12.08
CA GLN A 370 -18.68 16.56 -11.38
C GLN A 370 -19.24 17.94 -11.03
N GLY A 371 -20.57 18.05 -11.14
CA GLY A 371 -21.31 19.20 -10.64
C GLY A 371 -21.23 19.27 -9.11
N LYS A 372 -21.36 20.48 -8.56
CA LYS A 372 -21.32 20.72 -7.10
C LYS A 372 -22.28 19.82 -6.31
N SER A 373 -23.51 19.66 -6.79
CA SER A 373 -24.52 18.81 -6.16
C SER A 373 -24.13 17.33 -6.14
N SER A 374 -23.50 16.85 -7.22
CA SER A 374 -23.04 15.47 -7.31
C SER A 374 -21.85 15.22 -6.41
N LEU A 375 -20.87 16.14 -6.36
CA LEU A 375 -19.74 16.08 -5.41
C LEU A 375 -20.23 16.00 -3.96
N LEU A 376 -21.15 16.89 -3.56
CA LEU A 376 -21.70 16.86 -2.20
C LEU A 376 -22.51 15.58 -1.92
N ARG A 377 -23.22 15.05 -2.93
CA ARG A 377 -23.95 13.78 -2.81
C ARG A 377 -22.99 12.62 -2.58
N THR A 378 -21.91 12.52 -3.36
CA THR A 378 -20.93 11.44 -3.25
C THR A 378 -20.15 11.52 -1.94
N SER A 379 -19.72 12.71 -1.51
CA SER A 379 -19.10 12.89 -0.19
C SER A 379 -20.05 12.60 0.98
N ARG A 380 -21.35 12.88 0.84
CA ARG A 380 -22.35 12.51 1.87
C ARG A 380 -22.57 11.00 1.94
N PHE A 381 -22.61 10.32 0.79
CA PHE A 381 -22.72 8.86 0.75
C PHE A 381 -21.51 8.22 1.43
N ASP A 382 -20.33 8.74 1.12
CA ASP A 382 -19.10 8.34 1.78
C ASP A 382 -19.18 8.47 3.31
N ARG A 383 -19.65 9.61 3.84
CA ARG A 383 -19.88 9.77 5.29
C ARG A 383 -20.75 8.66 5.87
N VAL A 384 -21.86 8.33 5.21
CA VAL A 384 -22.78 7.27 5.69
C VAL A 384 -22.07 5.93 5.73
N ARG A 385 -21.25 5.65 4.71
CA ARG A 385 -20.47 4.41 4.63
C ARG A 385 -19.40 4.34 5.74
N ARG A 386 -18.62 5.39 5.96
CA ARG A 386 -17.61 5.46 7.04
C ARG A 386 -18.19 5.18 8.44
N ARG A 387 -19.45 5.53 8.68
CA ARG A 387 -20.14 5.25 9.95
C ARG A 387 -20.62 3.80 10.09
N ARG A 388 -20.72 3.04 9.00
CA ARG A 388 -21.12 1.62 8.99
C ARG A 388 -19.87 0.74 9.06
N LYS A 389 -19.20 0.70 10.21
CA LYS A 389 -18.15 -0.30 10.47
C LYS A 389 -18.81 -1.69 10.55
N ARG A 390 -18.46 -2.63 9.67
CA ARG A 390 -18.79 -4.06 9.82
C ARG A 390 -17.67 -4.81 10.58
N ASN A 391 -16.41 -4.39 10.48
CA ASN A 391 -15.29 -5.03 11.17
C ASN A 391 -14.27 -4.03 11.77
N ALA A 392 -13.49 -4.46 12.76
CA ALA A 392 -12.46 -3.63 13.42
C ALA A 392 -11.29 -3.25 12.48
N TRP A 393 -11.02 -4.06 11.45
CA TRP A 393 -10.02 -3.77 10.41
C TRP A 393 -10.58 -2.86 9.29
N GLU A 394 -11.89 -2.57 9.28
CA GLU A 394 -12.51 -1.60 8.39
C GLU A 394 -12.39 -0.15 8.92
N ASP A 395 -11.49 0.07 9.88
CA ASP A 395 -11.05 1.41 10.29
C ASP A 395 -10.45 2.22 9.12
N HIS A 396 -10.20 1.57 7.97
CA HIS A 396 -9.87 2.18 6.68
C HIS A 396 -11.06 2.19 5.70
N GLY A 397 -12.22 2.69 6.13
CA GLY A 397 -13.31 3.00 5.21
C GLY A 397 -12.91 4.16 4.28
N ASN A 398 -11.96 3.92 3.37
CA ASN A 398 -11.27 4.89 2.53
C ASN A 398 -12.28 5.86 1.96
N PRO A 399 -12.36 7.12 2.45
CA PRO A 399 -13.39 7.95 1.94
C PRO A 399 -13.22 8.18 0.45
N VAL A 400 -14.33 8.00 -0.26
CA VAL A 400 -14.33 8.03 -1.71
C VAL A 400 -15.22 9.16 -2.21
N THR A 401 -14.66 10.08 -2.99
CA THR A 401 -15.43 11.12 -3.68
C THR A 401 -15.16 11.03 -5.17
N LEU A 402 -16.21 10.76 -5.96
CA LEU A 402 -16.13 10.79 -7.42
C LEU A 402 -15.83 12.22 -7.89
N LEU A 403 -14.63 12.43 -8.45
CA LEU A 403 -14.17 13.75 -8.88
C LEU A 403 -14.44 13.98 -10.37
N PHE A 404 -14.07 13.00 -11.19
CA PHE A 404 -14.27 13.02 -12.64
C PHE A 404 -15.10 11.80 -13.03
N PHE A 405 -16.10 11.97 -13.89
CA PHE A 405 -16.99 10.88 -14.30
C PHE A 405 -17.02 10.70 -15.80
N GLY A 406 -17.24 9.47 -16.24
CA GLY A 406 -17.55 9.11 -17.61
C GLY A 406 -19.03 8.80 -17.81
N ASP A 407 -19.48 8.80 -19.05
CA ASP A 407 -20.87 8.44 -19.41
C ASP A 407 -21.11 6.92 -19.37
N THR A 408 -20.04 6.12 -19.35
CA THR A 408 -20.12 4.65 -19.23
C THR A 408 -20.42 4.25 -17.79
N MET A 409 -21.42 3.40 -17.60
CA MET A 409 -21.71 2.78 -16.30
C MET A 409 -20.90 1.50 -16.13
N ILE A 410 -20.57 1.19 -14.88
CA ILE A 410 -19.82 -0.03 -14.53
C ILE A 410 -20.68 -1.27 -14.81
N SER A 411 -22.00 -1.19 -14.66
CA SER A 411 -22.93 -2.28 -15.01
C SER A 411 -22.92 -2.66 -16.48
N ASP A 412 -22.52 -1.73 -17.35
CA ASP A 412 -22.61 -1.88 -18.80
C ASP A 412 -21.33 -2.50 -19.40
N VAL A 413 -20.30 -2.71 -18.57
CA VAL A 413 -19.00 -3.24 -18.98
C VAL A 413 -18.77 -4.59 -18.31
N SER A 414 -18.27 -5.57 -19.07
CA SER A 414 -17.85 -6.84 -18.48
C SER A 414 -16.75 -6.63 -17.45
N VAL A 415 -16.68 -7.50 -16.46
CA VAL A 415 -15.59 -7.53 -15.49
C VAL A 415 -14.84 -8.84 -15.69
N GLY A 416 -13.52 -8.79 -15.80
CA GLY A 416 -12.71 -9.99 -15.95
C GLY A 416 -12.90 -10.95 -14.77
N GLU A 417 -12.82 -12.27 -15.01
CA GLU A 417 -13.16 -13.29 -14.01
C GLU A 417 -12.36 -13.15 -12.70
N ARG A 418 -11.05 -12.88 -12.80
CA ARG A 418 -10.17 -12.60 -11.65
C ARG A 418 -10.63 -11.38 -10.87
N ASP A 419 -11.02 -10.32 -11.57
CA ASP A 419 -11.51 -9.09 -10.94
C ASP A 419 -12.86 -9.31 -10.28
N VAL A 420 -13.78 -10.08 -10.89
CA VAL A 420 -15.06 -10.44 -10.26
C VAL A 420 -14.85 -11.15 -8.93
N GLN A 421 -13.87 -12.05 -8.85
CA GLN A 421 -13.63 -12.85 -7.64
C GLN A 421 -12.91 -12.06 -6.54
N HIS A 422 -11.94 -11.21 -6.90
CA HIS A 422 -11.00 -10.64 -5.92
C HIS A 422 -11.04 -9.11 -5.81
N VAL A 423 -11.32 -8.39 -6.90
CA VAL A 423 -11.11 -6.94 -6.98
C VAL A 423 -12.43 -6.16 -6.96
N SER A 424 -13.35 -6.50 -7.85
CA SER A 424 -14.68 -5.91 -8.00
C SER A 424 -15.50 -5.92 -6.71
N PRO A 425 -15.54 -6.99 -5.88
CA PRO A 425 -16.25 -6.95 -4.61
C PRO A 425 -15.70 -5.86 -3.68
N HIS A 426 -14.37 -5.73 -3.58
CA HIS A 426 -13.75 -4.68 -2.80
C HIS A 426 -14.13 -3.30 -3.32
N TYR A 427 -14.02 -3.03 -4.62
CA TYR A 427 -14.36 -1.72 -5.18
C TYR A 427 -15.86 -1.41 -5.11
N ARG A 428 -16.74 -2.39 -5.29
CA ARG A 428 -18.19 -2.21 -5.14
C ARG A 428 -18.59 -1.87 -3.72
N ASP A 429 -17.95 -2.50 -2.74
CA ASP A 429 -18.23 -2.25 -1.33
C ASP A 429 -17.55 -0.97 -0.81
N ASN A 430 -16.38 -0.61 -1.35
CA ASN A 430 -15.49 0.40 -0.78
C ASN A 430 -15.17 1.61 -1.67
N VAL A 431 -15.61 1.67 -2.94
CA VAL A 431 -15.26 2.78 -3.86
C VAL A 431 -16.44 3.26 -4.70
N ILE A 432 -17.21 2.35 -5.31
CA ILE A 432 -18.29 2.71 -6.25
C ILE A 432 -19.49 3.29 -5.49
N LEU A 433 -19.91 4.49 -5.87
CA LEU A 433 -20.99 5.22 -5.18
C LEU A 433 -22.33 5.18 -5.93
N ASP A 434 -22.28 5.27 -7.26
CA ASP A 434 -23.47 5.39 -8.11
C ASP A 434 -23.31 4.68 -9.46
N ASP A 435 -22.51 3.61 -9.49
CA ASP A 435 -22.21 2.80 -10.68
C ASP A 435 -21.49 3.56 -11.80
N SER A 436 -21.04 4.80 -11.56
CA SER A 436 -20.33 5.60 -12.55
C SER A 436 -18.87 5.15 -12.72
N CYS A 437 -18.41 5.05 -13.96
CA CYS A 437 -16.97 5.05 -14.26
C CYS A 437 -16.37 6.43 -13.99
N GLY A 438 -15.09 6.49 -13.63
CA GLY A 438 -14.41 7.75 -13.40
C GLY A 438 -13.15 7.67 -12.55
N VAL A 439 -12.78 8.84 -12.04
CA VAL A 439 -11.66 9.04 -11.11
C VAL A 439 -12.23 9.41 -9.75
N TYR A 440 -11.84 8.64 -8.76
CA TYR A 440 -12.28 8.79 -7.39
C TYR A 440 -11.11 9.26 -6.53
N LEU A 441 -11.34 10.27 -5.68
CA LEU A 441 -10.43 10.61 -4.60
C LEU A 441 -10.49 9.49 -3.57
N GLU A 442 -9.35 8.86 -3.28
CA GLU A 442 -9.23 7.86 -2.25
C GLU A 442 -8.46 8.40 -1.06
N ASN A 443 -8.82 7.92 0.13
CA ASN A 443 -8.14 8.30 1.36
C ASN A 443 -7.28 7.19 1.96
N ALA A 444 -7.20 6.00 1.35
CA ALA A 444 -6.39 4.89 1.88
C ALA A 444 -4.93 5.28 2.09
N ASN A 445 -4.47 6.29 1.34
CA ASN A 445 -3.17 6.93 1.45
C ASN A 445 -3.31 8.46 1.23
N GLU A 446 -4.44 9.04 1.68
CA GLU A 446 -4.97 10.42 1.58
C GLU A 446 -4.72 11.33 0.36
N ASP A 447 -3.73 11.16 -0.51
CA ASP A 447 -3.63 11.90 -1.77
C ASP A 447 -3.76 11.01 -3.02
N SER A 448 -4.11 9.74 -2.81
CA SER A 448 -4.28 8.77 -3.88
C SER A 448 -5.61 8.94 -4.63
N VAL A 449 -5.60 8.49 -5.88
CA VAL A 449 -6.80 8.40 -6.72
C VAL A 449 -6.95 6.99 -7.26
N ALA A 450 -8.19 6.53 -7.33
CA ALA A 450 -8.54 5.31 -8.04
C ALA A 450 -9.16 5.62 -9.39
N LEU A 451 -8.73 4.85 -10.39
CA LEU A 451 -9.32 4.82 -11.70
C LEU A 451 -10.26 3.63 -11.79
N LEU A 452 -11.49 3.92 -12.20
CA LEU A 452 -12.51 2.94 -12.49
C LEU A 452 -12.96 3.22 -13.92
N LEU A 453 -12.27 2.62 -14.88
CA LEU A 453 -12.42 2.95 -16.30
C LEU A 453 -12.48 1.68 -17.16
N PRO A 454 -13.25 1.69 -18.26
CA PRO A 454 -13.22 0.61 -19.23
C PRO A 454 -11.85 0.49 -19.90
N HIS A 455 -11.45 -0.74 -20.23
CA HIS A 455 -10.23 -1.06 -20.94
C HIS A 455 -10.51 -2.13 -21.99
N THR A 456 -10.30 -1.81 -23.26
CA THR A 456 -10.48 -2.76 -24.36
C THR A 456 -9.18 -3.45 -24.70
N ARG A 457 -9.17 -4.79 -24.64
CA ARG A 457 -8.06 -5.64 -25.08
C ARG A 457 -8.62 -6.77 -25.94
N ASP A 458 -8.02 -7.00 -27.11
CA ASP A 458 -8.41 -8.10 -28.02
C ASP A 458 -9.91 -8.09 -28.38
N GLY A 459 -10.52 -6.90 -28.46
CA GLY A 459 -11.94 -6.72 -28.79
C GLY A 459 -12.91 -6.93 -27.61
N VAL A 460 -12.40 -7.21 -26.42
CA VAL A 460 -13.19 -7.34 -25.18
C VAL A 460 -12.96 -6.10 -24.32
N THR A 461 -14.03 -5.38 -24.00
CA THR A 461 -14.00 -4.23 -23.09
C THR A 461 -14.28 -4.71 -21.68
N GLU A 462 -13.28 -4.62 -20.81
CA GLU A 462 -13.42 -4.99 -19.41
C GLU A 462 -13.24 -3.77 -18.51
N MET A 463 -13.94 -3.78 -17.38
CA MET A 463 -13.77 -2.79 -16.35
C MET A 463 -12.46 -3.07 -15.61
N ARG A 464 -11.59 -2.06 -15.54
CA ARG A 464 -10.40 -2.10 -14.69
C ARG A 464 -10.60 -1.26 -13.45
N PHE A 465 -10.14 -1.82 -12.33
CA PHE A 465 -10.21 -1.22 -11.01
C PHE A 465 -8.78 -0.97 -10.53
N GLY A 466 -8.46 0.26 -10.12
CA GLY A 466 -7.15 0.54 -9.52
C GLY A 466 -6.58 1.91 -9.81
N GLY A 467 -5.76 2.40 -8.88
CA GLY A 467 -4.64 3.26 -9.25
C GLY A 467 -3.54 2.41 -9.89
N THR A 468 -2.75 2.97 -10.79
CA THR A 468 -1.63 2.25 -11.39
C THR A 468 -0.44 2.35 -10.45
N PRO A 469 0.03 1.21 -9.89
CA PRO A 469 1.09 1.24 -8.89
C PRO A 469 2.44 1.37 -9.59
N GLN A 470 2.76 2.57 -10.06
CA GLN A 470 4.05 2.86 -10.68
C GLN A 470 4.50 4.27 -10.37
N VAL A 471 5.82 4.46 -10.34
CA VAL A 471 6.44 5.77 -10.43
C VAL A 471 5.90 6.44 -11.69
N VAL A 472 5.11 7.50 -11.51
CA VAL A 472 4.60 8.26 -12.64
C VAL A 472 5.75 9.10 -13.16
N ASP A 473 6.25 8.75 -14.34
CA ASP A 473 7.19 9.58 -15.07
C ASP A 473 6.41 10.66 -15.83
N ALA A 474 6.50 11.89 -15.32
CA ALA A 474 5.94 13.06 -15.97
C ALA A 474 6.90 14.26 -15.88
N ARG A 475 7.00 15.06 -16.94
CA ARG A 475 7.95 16.17 -17.09
C ARG A 475 7.76 17.28 -16.07
N LEU A 476 6.55 17.41 -15.53
CA LEU A 476 6.22 18.39 -14.49
C LEU A 476 6.53 17.89 -13.07
N LEU A 477 6.92 16.62 -12.92
CA LEU A 477 7.35 16.05 -11.65
C LEU A 477 8.86 16.11 -11.50
N ASN A 478 9.32 16.15 -10.26
CA ASN A 478 10.74 16.00 -9.96
C ASN A 478 11.08 14.50 -9.96
N GLY A 479 11.55 13.98 -11.10
CA GLY A 479 11.86 12.55 -11.24
C GLY A 479 12.81 12.00 -10.18
N THR A 480 13.74 12.83 -9.67
CA THR A 480 14.63 12.44 -8.57
C THR A 480 13.87 12.28 -7.26
N GLU A 481 12.97 13.22 -6.91
CA GLU A 481 12.13 13.10 -5.71
C GLU A 481 11.21 11.87 -5.80
N GLU A 482 10.62 11.62 -6.99
CA GLU A 482 9.72 10.48 -7.19
C GLU A 482 10.45 9.14 -7.09
N GLN A 483 11.63 9.03 -7.70
CA GLN A 483 12.48 7.86 -7.56
C GLN A 483 12.86 7.64 -6.09
N LEU A 484 13.24 8.71 -5.38
CA LEU A 484 13.63 8.64 -3.97
C LEU A 484 12.47 8.18 -3.09
N ARG A 485 11.26 8.71 -3.31
CA ARG A 485 10.04 8.31 -2.60
C ARG A 485 9.67 6.86 -2.85
N ALA A 486 9.76 6.38 -4.09
CA ALA A 486 9.50 4.99 -4.43
C ALA A 486 10.53 4.05 -3.78
N SER A 487 11.81 4.45 -3.79
CA SER A 487 12.91 3.69 -3.18
C SER A 487 12.81 3.60 -1.67
N THR A 488 12.18 4.59 -1.02
CA THR A 488 12.12 4.71 0.44
C THR A 488 10.86 4.09 1.05
N HIS A 489 9.72 4.21 0.36
CA HIS A 489 8.42 3.82 0.91
C HIS A 489 7.80 2.61 0.19
N GLY A 490 8.41 2.15 -0.91
CA GLY A 490 7.90 1.06 -1.72
C GLY A 490 6.62 1.44 -2.46
N TRP A 491 5.57 0.63 -2.29
CA TRP A 491 4.30 0.78 -3.01
C TRP A 491 3.57 2.07 -2.63
N GLN A 492 3.32 2.95 -3.60
CA GLN A 492 2.49 4.14 -3.44
C GLN A 492 1.35 4.10 -4.44
N GLY A 493 0.15 4.47 -3.98
CA GLY A 493 -0.98 4.72 -4.87
C GLY A 493 -0.70 5.89 -5.80
N MET A 494 -1.35 5.91 -6.97
CA MET A 494 -1.25 7.04 -7.89
C MET A 494 -1.83 8.29 -7.23
N ARG A 495 -1.02 9.34 -7.08
CA ARG A 495 -1.46 10.58 -6.42
C ARG A 495 -2.20 11.49 -7.39
N PHE A 496 -3.11 12.33 -6.88
CA PHE A 496 -3.86 13.27 -7.72
C PHE A 496 -2.94 14.14 -8.58
N HIS A 497 -1.90 14.74 -7.99
CA HIS A 497 -0.99 15.62 -8.74
C HIS A 497 -0.12 14.85 -9.74
N HIS A 498 0.21 13.58 -9.49
CA HIS A 498 0.89 12.72 -10.46
C HIS A 498 0.03 12.46 -11.69
N MET A 499 -1.25 12.11 -11.46
CA MET A 499 -2.22 11.91 -12.54
C MET A 499 -2.35 13.18 -13.40
N ILE A 500 -2.52 14.34 -12.77
CA ILE A 500 -2.64 15.62 -13.50
C ILE A 500 -1.34 15.97 -14.26
N ALA A 501 -0.16 15.74 -13.66
CA ALA A 501 1.11 15.94 -14.35
C ALA A 501 1.22 15.08 -15.61
N ARG A 502 0.79 13.81 -15.51
CA ARG A 502 0.77 12.90 -16.65
C ARG A 502 -0.23 13.34 -17.73
N TRP A 503 -1.42 13.81 -17.34
CA TRP A 503 -2.38 14.38 -18.29
C TRP A 503 -1.82 15.59 -19.03
N ALA A 504 -1.09 16.46 -18.32
CA ALA A 504 -0.43 17.60 -18.93
C ALA A 504 0.58 17.18 -20.00
N ASP A 505 1.39 16.15 -19.74
CA ASP A 505 2.34 15.62 -20.71
C ASP A 505 1.66 15.06 -21.96
N LEU A 506 0.57 14.29 -21.79
CA LEU A 506 -0.19 13.72 -22.92
C LEU A 506 -0.77 14.82 -23.81
N VAL A 507 -1.20 15.95 -23.23
CA VAL A 507 -1.66 17.13 -23.99
C VAL A 507 -0.50 17.90 -24.62
N LEU A 508 0.63 18.05 -23.92
CA LEU A 508 1.81 18.74 -24.42
C LEU A 508 2.40 18.03 -25.64
N ASP A 509 2.50 16.70 -25.58
CA ASP A 509 3.04 15.85 -26.62
C ASP A 509 2.05 15.62 -27.79
N GLY A 510 0.81 16.09 -27.64
CA GLY A 510 -0.23 15.96 -28.65
C GLY A 510 -0.83 14.57 -28.77
N THR A 511 -0.51 13.66 -27.85
CA THR A 511 -1.17 12.35 -27.71
C THR A 511 -2.65 12.53 -27.41
N TRP A 512 -2.98 13.47 -26.52
CA TRP A 512 -4.34 13.93 -26.30
C TRP A 512 -4.58 15.21 -27.07
N THR A 513 -5.51 15.16 -28.04
CA THR A 513 -5.95 16.35 -28.76
C THR A 513 -6.92 17.16 -27.90
N VAL A 514 -6.95 18.48 -28.13
CA VAL A 514 -7.81 19.40 -27.40
C VAL A 514 -8.67 20.16 -28.40
N GLY A 515 -9.98 19.93 -28.31
CA GLY A 515 -11.02 20.55 -29.12
C GLY A 515 -11.67 21.75 -28.46
N SER A 516 -12.83 22.18 -28.97
CA SER A 516 -13.58 23.32 -28.41
C SER A 516 -14.09 23.10 -26.99
N ASP A 517 -14.36 21.84 -26.63
CA ASP A 517 -15.00 21.46 -25.37
C ASP A 517 -14.04 20.82 -24.37
N GLY A 518 -12.74 20.86 -24.65
CA GLY A 518 -11.69 20.33 -23.79
C GLY A 518 -10.92 19.19 -24.46
N VAL A 519 -10.45 18.24 -23.66
CA VAL A 519 -9.68 17.10 -24.15
C VAL A 519 -10.58 16.11 -24.89
N GLU A 520 -10.18 15.72 -26.09
CA GLU A 520 -10.93 14.78 -26.94
C GLU A 520 -10.52 13.33 -26.70
N GLY A 521 -11.38 12.39 -27.07
CA GLY A 521 -11.15 10.95 -26.99
C GLY A 521 -12.17 10.22 -26.12
N TYR A 522 -11.92 8.94 -25.89
CA TYR A 522 -12.79 8.03 -25.15
C TYR A 522 -12.18 7.65 -23.80
N LEU A 523 -12.99 7.15 -22.87
CA LEU A 523 -12.52 6.77 -21.52
C LEU A 523 -11.34 5.78 -21.54
N GLU A 524 -11.28 4.91 -22.55
CA GLU A 524 -10.21 3.92 -22.71
C GLU A 524 -8.83 4.59 -22.93
N ASP A 525 -8.80 5.78 -23.53
CA ASP A 525 -7.59 6.55 -23.80
C ASP A 525 -6.94 7.07 -22.50
N CYS A 526 -7.69 7.10 -21.39
CA CYS A 526 -7.15 7.44 -20.08
C CYS A 526 -6.12 6.41 -19.57
N TRP A 527 -6.13 5.16 -20.07
CA TRP A 527 -5.12 4.17 -19.70
C TRP A 527 -3.74 4.43 -20.31
N MET A 528 -3.61 5.34 -21.28
CA MET A 528 -2.32 5.76 -21.85
C MET A 528 -1.39 6.46 -20.83
N MET A 529 -1.89 6.73 -19.61
CA MET A 529 -1.09 7.23 -18.50
C MET A 529 0.08 6.31 -18.11
N ASN A 530 -0.01 5.01 -18.33
CA ASN A 530 0.93 4.02 -17.76
C ASN A 530 2.25 3.84 -18.50
N GLY A 531 2.55 4.63 -19.55
CA GLY A 531 3.78 4.47 -20.33
C GLY A 531 3.88 3.14 -21.11
N LEU A 532 3.01 2.17 -20.85
CA LEU A 532 2.80 0.94 -21.61
C LEU A 532 2.02 1.21 -22.91
N GLY A 533 2.43 2.25 -23.63
CA GLY A 533 1.94 2.52 -24.98
C GLY A 533 2.36 1.38 -25.89
N ILE A 534 1.52 0.35 -26.00
CA ILE A 534 1.40 -0.37 -27.27
C ILE A 534 0.80 0.67 -28.21
N ALA A 535 1.64 1.29 -29.03
CA ALA A 535 1.18 2.17 -30.08
C ALA A 535 0.12 1.41 -30.90
N PRO A 536 -1.13 1.90 -31.00
CA PRO A 536 -2.12 1.29 -31.87
C PRO A 536 -1.72 1.63 -33.31
N GLY A 537 -0.93 0.78 -33.96
CA GLY A 537 -0.49 1.08 -35.33
C GLY A 537 0.59 0.22 -35.99
N LEU A 538 1.16 -0.80 -35.32
CA LEU A 538 2.11 -1.71 -35.96
C LEU A 538 1.56 -3.13 -36.05
N SER A 539 0.47 -3.28 -36.81
CA SER A 539 0.12 -4.51 -37.49
C SER A 539 -0.17 -4.20 -38.95
N SER A 540 0.88 -4.26 -39.77
CA SER A 540 0.80 -4.49 -41.21
C SER A 540 1.55 -5.76 -41.53
#